data_AF-A0A7I8VV98-F1
#
_entry.id   AF-A0A7I8VV98-F1
#
_cell.length_a   1.000
_cell.length_b   1.000
_cell.length_c   1.000
_cell.angle_alpha   90.00
_cell.angle_beta   90.00
_cell.angle_gamma   90.00
#
_symmetry.space_group_name_H-M   'P 1'
#
loop_
_entity.id
_entity.type
_entity.pdbx_description
1 polymer ?
#
loop_
_entity_poly.entity_id
_entity_poly.type
_entity_poly.pdbx_seq_one_letter_code
_entity_poly.pdbx_strand_id
1 'polypeptide(L)'
;MANMNIDDCDFVFDFDVEYGNNLSNNKYIDYMESDVKETYNQIRQDFLSIAKSLNSIIQKEGYNYNLSILTHLDNLVCFYKREPYRNIHKYKRKLIIRALAIDYIDSNFLITLIKLLENMKEDKSMSKEEKNGNNSMYSRIFNILTRFAHLSNEFSKTLVVISDFIDFLLDQLEKYSLIITDSKKAKKIKLQKEVSSTMSLIYNIIRYDDCKSYFIDNTRFVDSIKSLLCMNVTSIQLMSIFSLAYVAREDKAELFHSNASIILYAVESLEKAISSRKTKCDDEWTAYELAKGIGRLAVNDSNKQLLVENGAVIPLYKLTLSEDDEEAYEACEALLNLAFDEEIKRDINQVKGLKENIKKLSKTDRPCHKPAQGLLWVLNQEYRDERNQNNQDTLRATRPMLKSIERGGECNNRSHIMISYEWSHQKIVLQIKDFLVRHGFKIWIDLINMQGSTLDAVACGIEQSSLVLLCYSENYKISPFCRMEAEYVVTKKKKFLPVRMDKSYKPDGWLGIIIGSRLYYDFSEINTPGHLKKFLKDINDILNQDHEPVKEEIASDVSKKNTHADNKIKENNTNNFNNQIVALSKEKLSFLKNLRREAPEYFYKKIENEFNLSNLNNLIDFMVAFNKL
;
A
#
# COMPACT_ATOMS: atom_id res chain seq x y z
N MET A 1 16.14 21.73 39.06
CA MET A 1 16.04 23.05 38.40
C MET A 1 17.32 23.20 37.59
N ALA A 2 17.37 22.96 36.29
CA ALA A 2 16.46 23.40 35.25
C ALA A 2 15.79 22.25 34.47
N ASN A 3 14.53 22.47 34.12
CA ASN A 3 13.76 21.71 33.16
C ASN A 3 14.39 21.85 31.77
N MET A 4 14.74 20.74 31.12
CA MET A 4 14.67 20.66 29.67
C MET A 4 13.35 19.97 29.34
N ASN A 5 12.41 20.77 28.83
CA ASN A 5 11.19 20.29 28.21
C ASN A 5 11.54 19.29 27.11
N ILE A 6 10.98 18.08 27.22
CA ILE A 6 10.92 17.09 26.15
C ILE A 6 9.60 17.37 25.42
N ASP A 7 9.56 18.50 24.72
CA ASP A 7 8.50 18.93 23.81
C ASP A 7 9.22 19.60 22.64
N ASP A 8 9.86 18.80 21.79
CA ASP A 8 10.37 19.16 20.44
C ASP A 8 10.95 17.91 19.74
N CYS A 9 10.17 16.82 19.70
CA CYS A 9 10.38 15.76 18.71
C CYS A 9 9.37 16.00 17.61
N ASP A 10 9.75 16.84 16.65
CA ASP A 10 9.02 17.07 15.42
C ASP A 10 8.64 15.74 14.77
N PHE A 11 7.36 15.64 14.47
CA PHE A 11 6.72 14.56 13.73
C PHE A 11 7.41 14.40 12.37
N VAL A 12 8.29 13.42 12.23
CA VAL A 12 8.74 13.00 10.90
C VAL A 12 7.75 11.99 10.36
N PHE A 13 6.84 12.51 9.53
CA PHE A 13 5.82 11.76 8.81
C PHE A 13 6.42 10.54 8.06
N ASP A 14 5.72 9.42 8.19
CA ASP A 14 6.18 8.10 7.77
C ASP A 14 5.83 7.86 6.29
N PHE A 15 6.66 8.39 5.39
CA PHE A 15 6.33 8.56 3.97
C PHE A 15 5.92 7.28 3.20
N ASP A 16 6.30 6.08 3.62
CA ASP A 16 5.94 4.85 2.90
C ASP A 16 4.63 4.20 3.39
N VAL A 17 4.23 4.45 4.65
CA VAL A 17 2.95 3.99 5.20
C VAL A 17 1.85 5.03 4.95
N GLU A 18 2.23 6.31 4.92
CA GLU A 18 1.34 7.46 4.74
C GLU A 18 1.28 8.00 3.30
N TYR A 19 1.99 7.44 2.32
CA TYR A 19 1.81 7.83 0.93
C TYR A 19 2.12 6.63 0.05
N GLY A 20 1.14 5.73 -0.11
CA GLY A 20 1.32 4.53 -0.92
C GLY A 20 2.10 4.82 -2.21
N ASN A 21 3.28 4.19 -2.33
CA ASN A 21 4.13 4.01 -3.51
C ASN A 21 4.37 5.17 -4.51
N ASN A 22 3.90 6.41 -4.26
CA ASN A 22 3.78 7.47 -5.27
C ASN A 22 4.30 8.84 -4.82
N LEU A 23 5.44 8.90 -4.14
CA LEU A 23 6.15 10.17 -3.94
C LEU A 23 7.16 10.40 -5.06
N SER A 24 6.93 11.46 -5.85
CA SER A 24 7.84 11.91 -6.89
C SER A 24 9.22 12.31 -6.34
N ASN A 25 10.26 12.04 -7.14
CA ASN A 25 11.72 12.20 -6.91
C ASN A 25 12.22 13.33 -6.00
N ASN A 26 11.58 14.52 -5.95
CA ASN A 26 12.08 15.67 -5.20
C ASN A 26 11.52 15.81 -3.77
N LYS A 27 10.42 15.12 -3.42
CA LYS A 27 9.75 15.38 -2.13
C LYS A 27 10.54 14.86 -0.93
N TYR A 28 11.15 13.68 -1.00
CA TYR A 28 11.86 13.09 0.15
C TYR A 28 12.97 13.99 0.71
N ILE A 29 13.70 14.72 -0.15
CA ILE A 29 14.83 15.59 0.23
C ILE A 29 14.35 16.90 0.87
N ASP A 30 13.16 17.35 0.51
CA ASP A 30 12.59 18.60 1.00
C ASP A 30 12.03 18.47 2.43
N TYR A 31 11.69 17.24 2.84
CA TYR A 31 11.21 16.93 4.20
C TYR A 31 12.29 16.37 5.14
N MET A 32 13.53 16.23 4.68
CA MET A 32 14.62 15.83 5.57
C MET A 32 14.94 16.94 6.57
N GLU A 33 15.09 16.55 7.84
CA GLU A 33 15.73 17.41 8.85
C GLU A 33 17.11 17.89 8.36
N SER A 34 17.51 19.08 8.80
CA SER A 34 18.73 19.74 8.32
C SER A 34 19.99 18.90 8.49
N ASP A 35 20.11 18.16 9.59
CA ASP A 35 21.26 17.29 9.89
C ASP A 35 21.31 16.03 8.99
N VAL A 36 20.14 15.47 8.68
CA VAL A 36 20.00 14.36 7.72
C VAL A 36 20.39 14.83 6.33
N LYS A 37 19.93 16.02 5.93
CA LYS A 37 20.22 16.61 4.62
C LYS A 37 21.71 16.92 4.44
N GLU A 38 22.37 17.44 5.48
CA GLU A 38 23.81 17.67 5.49
C GLU A 38 24.59 16.35 5.32
N THR A 39 24.24 15.34 6.12
CA THR A 39 24.86 14.00 6.04
C THR A 39 24.67 13.39 4.65
N TYR A 40 23.44 13.46 4.12
CA TYR A 40 23.13 12.99 2.78
C TYR A 40 23.96 13.72 1.73
N ASN A 41 24.06 15.06 1.79
CA ASN A 41 24.86 15.84 0.85
C ASN A 41 26.34 15.44 0.87
N GLN A 42 26.91 15.20 2.07
CA GLN A 42 28.29 14.74 2.21
C GLN A 42 28.51 13.39 1.52
N ILE A 43 27.65 12.40 1.81
CA ILE A 43 27.74 11.05 1.22
C ILE A 43 27.48 11.11 -0.29
N ARG A 44 26.54 11.95 -0.72
CA ARG A 44 26.18 12.14 -2.13
C ARG A 44 27.35 12.66 -2.94
N GLN A 45 28.15 13.60 -2.43
CA GLN A 45 29.32 14.11 -3.14
C GLN A 45 30.38 13.01 -3.35
N ASP A 46 30.65 12.21 -2.32
CA ASP A 46 31.55 11.06 -2.42
C ASP A 46 31.03 10.06 -3.46
N PHE A 47 29.73 9.80 -3.46
CA PHE A 47 29.10 8.89 -4.40
C PHE A 47 29.15 9.42 -5.84
N LEU A 48 28.93 10.72 -6.07
CA LEU A 48 29.01 11.36 -7.39
C LEU A 48 30.43 11.25 -7.98
N SER A 49 31.45 11.41 -7.15
CA SER A 49 32.85 11.26 -7.55
C SER A 49 33.14 9.85 -8.07
N ILE A 50 32.62 8.83 -7.38
CA ILE A 50 32.81 7.42 -7.79
C ILE A 50 31.95 7.06 -9.00
N ALA A 51 30.71 7.55 -9.08
CA ALA A 51 29.83 7.33 -10.22
C ALA A 51 30.44 7.86 -11.54
N LYS A 52 31.16 8.99 -11.50
CA LYS A 52 31.93 9.47 -12.66
C LYS A 52 33.04 8.49 -13.07
N SER A 53 33.69 7.86 -12.08
CA SER A 53 34.75 6.87 -12.32
C SER A 53 34.19 5.56 -12.89
N LEU A 54 32.96 5.16 -12.51
CA LEU A 54 32.24 4.01 -13.07
C LEU A 54 32.04 4.10 -14.58
N ASN A 55 31.72 5.27 -15.13
CA ASN A 55 31.58 5.42 -16.59
C ASN A 55 32.90 5.15 -17.33
N SER A 56 34.05 5.30 -16.67
CA SER A 56 35.37 4.97 -17.21
C SER A 56 35.75 3.49 -17.07
N ILE A 57 35.04 2.71 -16.23
CA ILE A 57 35.27 1.27 -16.02
C ILE A 57 35.02 0.48 -17.30
N ILE A 58 34.02 0.86 -18.10
CA ILE A 58 33.72 0.19 -19.38
C ILE A 58 34.89 0.36 -20.38
N GLN A 59 35.76 1.35 -20.19
CA GLN A 59 36.82 1.72 -21.12
C GLN A 59 38.24 1.33 -20.70
N LYS A 60 38.47 0.73 -19.50
CA LYS A 60 39.82 0.39 -19.00
C LYS A 60 39.93 -1.06 -18.49
N GLU A 61 40.93 -1.78 -18.99
CA GLU A 61 41.13 -3.25 -18.92
C GLU A 61 41.67 -3.80 -17.57
N GLY A 62 41.28 -3.25 -16.42
CA GLY A 62 41.84 -3.67 -15.12
C GLY A 62 40.81 -4.24 -14.14
N TYR A 63 40.75 -5.57 -13.99
CA TYR A 63 39.91 -6.24 -12.99
C TYR A 63 40.06 -5.63 -11.56
N ASN A 64 41.29 -5.37 -11.12
CA ASN A 64 41.58 -4.81 -9.79
C ASN A 64 41.08 -3.37 -9.61
N TYR A 65 41.10 -2.56 -10.67
CA TYR A 65 40.59 -1.19 -10.64
C TYR A 65 39.08 -1.17 -10.46
N ASN A 66 38.38 -2.04 -11.21
CA ASN A 66 36.93 -2.18 -11.15
C ASN A 66 36.49 -2.68 -9.77
N LEU A 67 37.19 -3.67 -9.21
CA LEU A 67 36.92 -4.16 -7.85
C LEU A 67 37.09 -3.06 -6.79
N SER A 68 38.14 -2.22 -6.91
CA SER A 68 38.38 -1.12 -5.98
C SER A 68 37.23 -0.11 -5.98
N ILE A 69 36.77 0.29 -7.16
CA ILE A 69 35.63 1.21 -7.32
C ILE A 69 34.36 0.60 -6.73
N LEU A 70 34.02 -0.64 -7.10
CA LEU A 70 32.84 -1.34 -6.60
C LEU A 70 32.87 -1.53 -5.09
N THR A 71 34.06 -1.81 -4.53
CA THR A 71 34.24 -1.89 -3.07
C THR A 71 33.99 -0.54 -2.41
N HIS A 72 34.46 0.56 -3.01
CA HIS A 72 34.21 1.89 -2.47
C HIS A 72 32.72 2.25 -2.50
N LEU A 73 32.00 1.93 -3.58
CA LEU A 73 30.54 2.12 -3.68
C LEU A 73 29.78 1.28 -2.66
N ASP A 74 30.09 -0.02 -2.56
CA ASP A 74 29.45 -0.92 -1.59
C ASP A 74 29.61 -0.38 -0.15
N ASN A 75 30.78 0.19 0.14
CA ASN A 75 31.04 0.84 1.42
C ASN A 75 30.26 2.13 1.64
N LEU A 76 29.98 2.92 0.60
CA LEU A 76 29.13 4.11 0.71
C LEU A 76 27.67 3.73 0.94
N VAL A 77 27.16 2.70 0.29
CA VAL A 77 25.80 2.20 0.57
C VAL A 77 25.71 1.62 2.00
N CYS A 78 26.84 1.19 2.56
CA CYS A 78 27.01 0.79 3.96
C CYS A 78 27.65 1.86 4.87
N PHE A 79 27.50 3.15 4.56
CA PHE A 79 28.16 4.24 5.31
C PHE A 79 27.95 4.15 6.82
N TYR A 80 26.75 3.72 7.25
CA TYR A 80 26.36 3.56 8.65
C TYR A 80 27.15 2.49 9.42
N LYS A 81 27.96 1.67 8.75
CA LYS A 81 28.87 0.72 9.42
C LYS A 81 30.17 1.38 9.88
N ARG A 82 30.43 2.63 9.48
CA ARG A 82 31.69 3.36 9.65
C ARG A 82 31.50 4.64 10.47
N GLU A 83 32.55 5.08 11.13
CA GLU A 83 32.59 6.40 11.76
C GLU A 83 32.70 7.51 10.71
N PRO A 84 32.09 8.70 10.92
CA PRO A 84 31.30 9.12 12.09
C PRO A 84 29.82 8.69 12.05
N TYR A 85 29.39 8.00 11.01
CA TYR A 85 27.98 7.73 10.70
C TYR A 85 27.35 6.59 11.51
N ARG A 86 28.14 5.90 12.34
CA ARG A 86 27.74 4.68 13.04
C ARG A 86 26.60 4.88 14.04
N ASN A 87 26.47 6.11 14.54
CA ASN A 87 25.49 6.50 15.55
C ASN A 87 24.23 7.14 14.95
N ILE A 88 24.17 7.32 13.62
CA ILE A 88 22.97 7.85 12.96
C ILE A 88 21.79 6.92 13.26
N HIS A 89 20.64 7.50 13.60
CA HIS A 89 19.44 6.71 13.91
C HIS A 89 18.98 5.86 12.70
N LYS A 90 18.43 4.65 12.94
CA LYS A 90 18.00 3.69 11.88
C LYS A 90 17.13 4.35 10.81
N TYR A 91 16.16 5.16 11.24
CA TYR A 91 15.25 5.89 10.35
C TYR A 91 16.00 6.87 9.42
N LYS A 92 16.90 7.68 9.99
CA LYS A 92 17.72 8.63 9.23
C LYS A 92 18.59 7.91 8.18
N ARG A 93 19.12 6.72 8.50
CA ARG A 93 19.85 5.88 7.54
C ARG A 93 18.98 5.46 6.35
N LYS A 94 17.75 5.01 6.61
CA LYS A 94 16.81 4.60 5.55
C LYS A 94 16.54 5.76 4.59
N LEU A 95 16.25 6.96 5.11
CA LEU A 95 16.03 8.16 4.31
C LEU A 95 17.21 8.51 3.41
N ILE A 96 18.43 8.47 3.95
CA ILE A 96 19.65 8.74 3.17
C ILE A 96 19.80 7.72 2.03
N ILE A 97 19.64 6.41 2.31
CA ILE A 97 19.78 5.39 1.27
C ILE A 97 18.66 5.49 0.23
N ARG A 98 17.44 5.84 0.61
CA ARG A 98 16.32 6.11 -0.33
C ARG A 98 16.66 7.25 -1.28
N ALA A 99 17.12 8.38 -0.76
CA ALA A 99 17.48 9.53 -1.57
C ALA A 99 18.67 9.23 -2.49
N LEU A 100 19.68 8.50 -2.00
CA LEU A 100 20.77 8.01 -2.85
C LEU A 100 20.24 7.08 -3.95
N ALA A 101 19.39 6.11 -3.62
CA ALA A 101 18.82 5.21 -4.62
C ALA A 101 18.15 6.01 -5.74
N ILE A 102 17.36 7.04 -5.40
CA ILE A 102 16.68 7.94 -6.36
C ILE A 102 17.66 8.75 -7.21
N ASP A 103 18.66 9.41 -6.60
CA ASP A 103 19.69 10.16 -7.36
C ASP A 103 20.39 9.28 -8.41
N TYR A 104 20.57 8.01 -8.09
CA TYR A 104 21.28 7.05 -8.92
C TYR A 104 20.34 6.11 -9.69
N ILE A 105 19.06 6.46 -9.81
CA ILE A 105 18.14 5.88 -10.81
C ILE A 105 18.55 6.28 -12.23
N ASP A 106 19.48 7.25 -12.42
CA ASP A 106 19.98 7.58 -13.76
C ASP A 106 20.42 6.30 -14.49
N SER A 107 19.71 6.03 -15.57
CA SER A 107 19.86 4.89 -16.47
C SER A 107 21.31 4.53 -16.72
N ASN A 108 22.22 5.49 -16.87
CA ASN A 108 23.63 5.21 -17.17
C ASN A 108 24.37 4.48 -16.03
N PHE A 109 24.11 4.81 -14.76
CA PHE A 109 24.74 4.13 -13.62
C PHE A 109 24.26 2.68 -13.54
N LEU A 110 22.94 2.48 -13.58
CA LEU A 110 22.33 1.17 -13.44
C LEU A 110 22.64 0.27 -14.64
N ILE A 111 22.55 0.80 -15.86
CA ILE A 111 22.95 0.11 -17.10
C ILE A 111 24.43 -0.28 -17.03
N THR A 112 25.30 0.56 -16.47
CA THR A 112 26.73 0.22 -16.33
C THR A 112 26.94 -0.98 -15.40
N LEU A 113 26.26 -1.01 -14.25
CA LEU A 113 26.34 -2.14 -13.33
C LEU A 113 25.79 -3.43 -13.96
N ILE A 114 24.68 -3.35 -14.69
CA ILE A 114 24.07 -4.49 -15.36
C ILE A 114 24.97 -5.01 -16.50
N LYS A 115 25.52 -4.12 -17.34
CA LYS A 115 26.50 -4.51 -18.38
C LYS A 115 27.74 -5.17 -17.80
N LEU A 116 28.20 -4.72 -16.63
CA LEU A 116 29.30 -5.38 -15.92
C LEU A 116 28.92 -6.79 -15.49
N LEU A 117 27.71 -7.00 -14.96
CA LEU A 117 27.21 -8.35 -14.63
C LEU A 117 27.15 -9.25 -15.87
N GLU A 118 26.63 -8.75 -16.98
CA GLU A 118 26.50 -9.50 -18.24
C GLU A 118 27.85 -9.87 -18.86
N ASN A 119 28.84 -8.99 -18.75
CA ASN A 119 30.20 -9.21 -19.28
C ASN A 119 31.02 -10.17 -18.40
N MET A 120 30.61 -10.43 -17.16
CA MET A 120 31.31 -11.35 -16.24
C MET A 120 31.03 -12.85 -16.48
N LYS A 121 30.59 -13.24 -17.69
CA LYS A 121 30.36 -14.65 -18.06
C LYS A 121 31.63 -15.49 -17.85
N GLU A 122 31.51 -16.58 -17.10
CA GLU A 122 32.63 -17.49 -16.83
C GLU A 122 33.12 -18.14 -18.13
N ASP A 123 34.32 -17.78 -18.60
CA ASP A 123 35.04 -18.51 -19.65
C ASP A 123 35.96 -19.58 -19.03
N LYS A 124 36.02 -20.76 -19.66
CA LYS A 124 36.92 -21.85 -19.30
C LYS A 124 38.39 -21.42 -19.39
N SER A 125 38.71 -20.44 -20.24
CA SER A 125 40.07 -19.89 -20.45
C SER A 125 40.59 -19.04 -19.28
N MET A 126 39.70 -18.55 -18.40
CA MET A 126 40.08 -17.63 -17.32
C MET A 126 40.94 -18.28 -16.23
N SER A 127 41.95 -17.55 -15.77
CA SER A 127 42.78 -17.89 -14.63
C SER A 127 41.97 -17.95 -13.32
N LYS A 128 42.55 -18.59 -12.29
CA LYS A 128 41.92 -18.68 -10.97
C LYS A 128 41.77 -17.30 -10.30
N GLU A 129 42.72 -16.40 -10.54
CA GLU A 129 42.70 -15.03 -10.01
C GLU A 129 41.59 -14.20 -10.67
N GLU A 130 41.43 -14.27 -11.99
CA GLU A 130 40.34 -13.59 -12.69
C GLU A 130 38.97 -14.13 -12.27
N LYS A 131 38.84 -15.44 -12.07
CA LYS A 131 37.59 -16.04 -11.56
C LYS A 131 37.26 -15.56 -10.15
N ASN A 132 38.22 -15.63 -9.22
CA ASN A 132 38.03 -15.13 -7.86
C ASN A 132 37.68 -13.65 -7.86
N GLY A 133 38.32 -12.93 -8.77
CA GLY A 133 38.01 -11.57 -9.04
C GLY A 133 36.54 -11.37 -9.42
N ASN A 134 36.10 -11.92 -10.56
CA ASN A 134 34.74 -11.70 -11.05
C ASN A 134 33.69 -12.05 -9.98
N ASN A 135 33.91 -13.11 -9.19
CA ASN A 135 33.04 -13.43 -8.04
C ASN A 135 32.95 -12.30 -7.00
N SER A 136 34.08 -11.65 -6.70
CA SER A 136 34.11 -10.54 -5.75
C SER A 136 33.38 -9.31 -6.29
N MET A 137 33.56 -8.97 -7.58
CA MET A 137 32.81 -7.87 -8.21
C MET A 137 31.31 -8.18 -8.26
N TYR A 138 30.94 -9.39 -8.67
CA TYR A 138 29.55 -9.86 -8.68
C TYR A 138 28.89 -9.68 -7.32
N SER A 139 29.54 -10.12 -6.24
CA SER A 139 29.04 -9.95 -4.88
C SER A 139 28.87 -8.48 -4.49
N ARG A 140 29.80 -7.59 -4.85
CA ARG A 140 29.68 -6.15 -4.56
C ARG A 140 28.52 -5.52 -5.33
N ILE A 141 28.36 -5.85 -6.62
CA ILE A 141 27.25 -5.33 -7.43
C ILE A 141 25.92 -5.80 -6.85
N PHE A 142 25.76 -7.10 -6.58
CA PHE A 142 24.52 -7.62 -5.97
C PHE A 142 24.23 -6.97 -4.63
N ASN A 143 25.22 -6.76 -3.75
CA ASN A 143 25.01 -6.06 -2.48
C ASN A 143 24.49 -4.63 -2.68
N ILE A 144 25.04 -3.89 -3.65
CA ILE A 144 24.60 -2.53 -3.98
C ILE A 144 23.14 -2.56 -4.47
N LEU A 145 22.85 -3.40 -5.47
CA LEU A 145 21.50 -3.52 -6.05
C LEU A 145 20.47 -3.95 -5.00
N THR A 146 20.78 -4.97 -4.19
CA THR A 146 19.89 -5.47 -3.14
C THR A 146 19.57 -4.41 -2.11
N ARG A 147 20.53 -3.57 -1.70
CA ARG A 147 20.29 -2.51 -0.72
C ARG A 147 19.45 -1.37 -1.27
N PHE A 148 19.66 -0.98 -2.52
CA PHE A 148 18.81 0.03 -3.16
C PHE A 148 17.40 -0.49 -3.40
N ALA A 149 17.26 -1.72 -3.90
CA ALA A 149 15.96 -2.39 -4.03
C ALA A 149 15.27 -2.58 -2.66
N HIS A 150 16.02 -2.81 -1.58
CA HIS A 150 15.48 -2.92 -0.22
C HIS A 150 14.92 -1.59 0.33
N LEU A 151 15.16 -0.44 -0.28
CA LEU A 151 14.67 0.82 0.29
C LEU A 151 13.91 1.70 -0.70
N SER A 152 14.06 1.49 -2.00
CA SER A 152 13.44 2.35 -3.04
C SER A 152 12.55 1.56 -3.99
N ASN A 153 11.25 1.87 -4.00
CA ASN A 153 10.30 1.37 -4.98
C ASN A 153 10.70 1.79 -6.39
N GLU A 154 11.01 3.07 -6.59
CA GLU A 154 11.40 3.61 -7.90
C GLU A 154 12.67 2.94 -8.47
N PHE A 155 13.61 2.57 -7.60
CA PHE A 155 14.79 1.81 -8.03
C PHE A 155 14.39 0.39 -8.49
N SER A 156 13.54 -0.30 -7.73
CA SER A 156 13.01 -1.62 -8.10
C SER A 156 12.18 -1.56 -9.40
N LYS A 157 11.34 -0.53 -9.59
CA LYS A 157 10.62 -0.26 -10.85
C LYS A 157 11.59 -0.11 -12.02
N THR A 158 12.67 0.65 -11.82
CA THR A 158 13.66 0.85 -12.87
C THR A 158 14.36 -0.47 -13.23
N LEU A 159 14.71 -1.29 -12.23
CA LEU A 159 15.29 -2.62 -12.46
C LEU A 159 14.38 -3.53 -13.30
N VAL A 160 13.07 -3.52 -13.08
CA VAL A 160 12.13 -4.37 -13.85
C VAL A 160 11.82 -3.82 -15.25
N VAL A 161 11.98 -2.52 -15.46
CA VAL A 161 11.79 -1.86 -16.77
C VAL A 161 13.03 -2.00 -17.66
N ILE A 162 14.23 -2.13 -17.08
CA ILE A 162 15.44 -2.41 -17.86
C ILE A 162 15.29 -3.80 -18.49
N SER A 163 15.21 -3.82 -19.82
CA SER A 163 15.09 -5.06 -20.61
C SER A 163 16.14 -6.07 -20.16
N ASP A 164 15.71 -7.32 -20.06
CA ASP A 164 16.55 -8.50 -19.85
C ASP A 164 17.15 -8.65 -18.44
N PHE A 165 17.00 -7.67 -17.53
CA PHE A 165 17.56 -7.83 -16.16
C PHE A 165 16.78 -8.86 -15.33
N ILE A 166 15.44 -8.86 -15.41
CA ILE A 166 14.63 -9.90 -14.77
C ILE A 166 14.93 -11.26 -15.39
N ASP A 167 15.03 -11.34 -16.72
CA ASP A 167 15.42 -12.58 -17.40
C ASP A 167 16.81 -13.04 -16.98
N PHE A 168 17.78 -12.15 -16.80
CA PHE A 168 19.10 -12.48 -16.25
C PHE A 168 19.01 -13.09 -14.85
N LEU A 169 18.19 -12.53 -13.96
CA LEU A 169 17.97 -13.10 -12.61
C LEU A 169 17.30 -14.48 -12.69
N LEU A 170 16.33 -14.66 -13.57
CA LEU A 170 15.67 -15.95 -13.79
C LEU A 170 16.63 -16.97 -14.40
N ASP A 171 17.48 -16.59 -15.35
CA ASP A 171 18.54 -17.43 -15.90
C ASP A 171 19.51 -17.92 -14.81
N GLN A 172 19.87 -17.04 -13.86
CA GLN A 172 20.69 -17.44 -12.72
C GLN A 172 19.95 -18.47 -11.84
N LEU A 173 18.67 -18.23 -11.52
CA LEU A 173 17.88 -19.17 -10.72
C LEU A 173 17.73 -20.53 -11.41
N GLU A 174 17.47 -20.57 -12.72
CA GLU A 174 17.39 -21.80 -13.52
C GLU A 174 18.73 -22.54 -13.56
N LYS A 175 19.83 -21.80 -13.72
CA LYS A 175 21.19 -22.39 -13.61
C LYS A 175 21.38 -23.04 -12.25
N TYR A 176 20.95 -22.39 -11.16
CA TYR A 176 21.07 -22.94 -9.83
C TYR A 176 20.15 -24.16 -9.62
N SER A 177 18.91 -24.13 -10.10
CA SER A 177 17.95 -25.24 -9.98
C SER A 177 18.50 -26.52 -10.63
N LEU A 178 19.13 -26.40 -11.80
CA LEU A 178 19.82 -27.52 -12.45
C LEU A 178 20.96 -28.08 -11.60
N ILE A 179 21.77 -27.21 -10.97
CA ILE A 179 22.89 -27.64 -10.11
C ILE A 179 22.39 -28.30 -8.82
N ILE A 180 21.25 -27.87 -8.28
CA ILE A 180 20.68 -28.36 -7.02
C ILE A 180 20.23 -29.82 -7.11
N THR A 181 19.83 -30.29 -8.30
CA THR A 181 19.53 -31.72 -8.54
C THR A 181 20.73 -32.64 -8.25
N ASP A 182 21.96 -32.11 -8.26
CA ASP A 182 23.18 -32.77 -7.82
C ASP A 182 23.45 -32.47 -6.33
N SER A 183 23.00 -33.37 -5.45
CA SER A 183 23.05 -33.21 -3.98
C SER A 183 24.45 -32.92 -3.41
N LYS A 184 25.54 -33.26 -4.12
CA LYS A 184 26.91 -32.93 -3.72
C LYS A 184 27.28 -31.49 -4.04
N LYS A 185 26.80 -30.94 -5.17
CA LYS A 185 27.04 -29.54 -5.55
C LYS A 185 26.14 -28.57 -4.79
N ALA A 186 24.91 -28.97 -4.46
CA ALA A 186 23.95 -28.19 -3.68
C ALA A 186 24.49 -27.79 -2.28
N LYS A 187 25.39 -28.59 -1.70
CA LYS A 187 26.02 -28.33 -0.39
C LYS A 187 27.19 -27.34 -0.45
N LYS A 188 27.62 -26.90 -1.64
CA LYS A 188 28.73 -25.95 -1.74
C LYS A 188 28.32 -24.59 -1.20
N ILE A 189 28.99 -24.13 -0.15
CA ILE A 189 28.77 -22.81 0.49
C ILE A 189 28.78 -21.67 -0.53
N LYS A 190 29.66 -21.73 -1.55
CA LYS A 190 29.73 -20.73 -2.61
C LYS A 190 28.41 -20.62 -3.38
N LEU A 191 27.83 -21.74 -3.81
CA LEU A 191 26.56 -21.79 -4.53
C LEU A 191 25.42 -21.24 -3.66
N GLN A 192 25.38 -21.63 -2.38
CA GLN A 192 24.34 -21.15 -1.45
C GLN A 192 24.37 -19.62 -1.28
N LYS A 193 25.57 -19.02 -1.23
CA LYS A 193 25.72 -17.55 -1.17
C LYS A 193 25.23 -16.86 -2.44
N GLU A 194 25.51 -17.43 -3.61
CA GLU A 194 25.06 -16.90 -4.90
C GLU A 194 23.53 -16.98 -5.05
N VAL A 195 22.94 -18.13 -4.71
CA VAL A 195 21.49 -18.32 -4.66
C VAL A 195 20.85 -17.33 -3.70
N SER A 196 21.38 -17.22 -2.47
CA SER A 196 20.87 -16.30 -1.45
C SER A 196 20.92 -14.84 -1.91
N SER A 197 22.02 -14.42 -2.52
CA SER A 197 22.17 -13.04 -3.03
C SER A 197 21.16 -12.74 -4.13
N THR A 198 20.96 -13.68 -5.06
CA THR A 198 20.01 -13.56 -6.16
C THR A 198 18.58 -13.50 -5.65
N MET A 199 18.21 -14.43 -4.76
CA MET A 199 16.89 -14.49 -4.15
C MET A 199 16.59 -13.28 -3.26
N SER A 200 17.60 -12.72 -2.57
CA SER A 200 17.44 -11.52 -1.75
C SER A 200 17.13 -10.30 -2.61
N LEU A 201 17.80 -10.14 -3.75
CA LEU A 201 17.49 -9.09 -4.71
C LEU A 201 16.06 -9.25 -5.27
N ILE A 202 15.70 -10.46 -5.69
CA ILE A 202 14.36 -10.76 -6.21
C ILE A 202 13.28 -10.46 -5.16
N TYR A 203 13.46 -10.93 -3.92
CA TYR A 203 12.53 -10.67 -2.82
C TYR A 203 12.32 -9.16 -2.60
N ASN A 204 13.41 -8.39 -2.61
CA ASN A 204 13.36 -6.94 -2.42
C ASN A 204 12.69 -6.19 -3.58
N ILE A 205 12.71 -6.75 -4.78
CA ILE A 205 11.98 -6.22 -5.95
C ILE A 205 10.49 -6.59 -5.84
N ILE A 206 10.17 -7.87 -5.65
CA ILE A 206 8.79 -8.42 -5.70
C ILE A 206 7.86 -7.80 -4.65
N ARG A 207 8.37 -7.40 -3.49
CA ARG A 207 7.56 -6.85 -2.40
C ARG A 207 6.85 -5.53 -2.75
N TYR A 208 7.23 -4.86 -3.83
CA TYR A 208 6.56 -3.65 -4.34
C TYR A 208 5.50 -4.01 -5.37
N ASP A 209 4.28 -3.47 -5.20
CA ASP A 209 3.12 -3.81 -6.03
C ASP A 209 3.36 -3.62 -7.54
N ASP A 210 4.06 -2.55 -7.90
CA ASP A 210 4.36 -2.22 -9.30
C ASP A 210 5.29 -3.24 -9.99
N CYS A 211 6.07 -3.98 -9.20
CA CYS A 211 7.03 -4.97 -9.69
C CYS A 211 6.45 -6.39 -9.75
N LYS A 212 5.35 -6.68 -9.05
CA LYS A 212 4.78 -8.03 -8.95
C LYS A 212 4.37 -8.60 -10.30
N SER A 213 3.83 -7.77 -11.18
CA SER A 213 3.31 -8.16 -12.50
C SER A 213 4.33 -8.89 -13.38
N TYR A 214 5.63 -8.65 -13.18
CA TYR A 214 6.71 -9.32 -13.91
C TYR A 214 6.96 -10.77 -13.45
N PHE A 215 6.50 -11.11 -12.25
CA PHE A 215 6.70 -12.43 -11.63
C PHE A 215 5.40 -13.22 -11.48
N ILE A 216 4.25 -12.55 -11.42
CA ILE A 216 2.92 -13.19 -11.42
C ILE A 216 2.79 -14.04 -12.68
N ASP A 217 2.33 -15.28 -12.51
CA ASP A 217 2.14 -16.28 -13.57
C ASP A 217 3.39 -16.59 -14.42
N ASN A 218 4.58 -16.12 -14.00
CA ASN A 218 5.86 -16.45 -14.63
C ASN A 218 6.28 -17.88 -14.24
N THR A 219 6.12 -18.82 -15.16
CA THR A 219 6.40 -20.25 -14.93
C THR A 219 7.87 -20.50 -14.59
N ARG A 220 8.80 -19.80 -15.24
CA ARG A 220 10.25 -19.89 -14.99
C ARG A 220 10.59 -19.57 -13.54
N PHE A 221 10.00 -18.49 -13.01
CA PHE A 221 10.17 -18.10 -11.61
C PHE A 221 9.58 -19.16 -10.68
N VAL A 222 8.32 -19.55 -10.88
CA VAL A 222 7.62 -20.50 -10.02
C VAL A 222 8.34 -21.86 -9.97
N ASP A 223 8.79 -22.37 -11.11
CA ASP A 223 9.47 -23.67 -11.19
C ASP A 223 10.88 -23.62 -10.58
N SER A 224 11.59 -22.50 -10.76
CA SER A 224 12.86 -22.27 -10.06
C SER A 224 12.67 -22.27 -8.55
N ILE A 225 11.65 -21.57 -8.05
CA ILE A 225 11.37 -21.56 -6.61
C ILE A 225 11.03 -22.95 -6.09
N LYS A 226 10.20 -23.75 -6.78
CA LYS A 226 9.92 -25.13 -6.37
C LYS A 226 11.21 -25.94 -6.18
N SER A 227 12.19 -25.78 -7.08
CA SER A 227 13.49 -26.43 -6.93
C SER A 227 14.27 -25.92 -5.72
N LEU A 228 14.25 -24.61 -5.46
CA LEU A 228 14.89 -24.01 -4.28
C LEU A 228 14.27 -24.49 -2.97
N LEU A 229 12.96 -24.74 -2.94
CA LEU A 229 12.27 -25.30 -1.78
C LEU A 229 12.76 -26.72 -1.44
N CYS A 230 13.32 -27.46 -2.41
CA CYS A 230 13.95 -28.76 -2.16
C CYS A 230 15.38 -28.67 -1.59
N MET A 231 15.96 -27.46 -1.45
CA MET A 231 17.29 -27.30 -0.86
C MET A 231 17.26 -27.51 0.66
N ASN A 232 18.28 -28.19 1.19
CA ASN A 232 18.48 -28.34 2.65
C ASN A 232 19.07 -27.07 3.30
N VAL A 233 18.53 -25.89 2.98
CA VAL A 233 18.96 -24.59 3.53
C VAL A 233 17.74 -23.76 3.86
N THR A 234 17.33 -23.78 5.14
CA THR A 234 16.06 -23.20 5.60
C THR A 234 15.93 -21.71 5.32
N SER A 235 17.03 -20.94 5.34
CA SER A 235 17.00 -19.51 5.02
C SER A 235 16.65 -19.21 3.56
N ILE A 236 17.14 -20.03 2.61
CA ILE A 236 16.82 -19.93 1.18
C ILE A 236 15.36 -20.38 0.96
N GLN A 237 14.95 -21.45 1.63
CA GLN A 237 13.57 -21.92 1.58
C GLN A 237 12.59 -20.87 2.11
N LEU A 238 12.92 -20.19 3.22
CA LEU A 238 12.10 -19.11 3.77
C LEU A 238 11.95 -17.95 2.78
N MET A 239 13.07 -17.46 2.22
CA MET A 239 13.06 -16.38 1.23
C MET A 239 12.25 -16.76 -0.02
N SER A 240 12.33 -18.03 -0.41
CA SER A 240 11.56 -18.61 -1.52
C SER A 240 10.05 -18.60 -1.25
N ILE A 241 9.64 -19.06 -0.07
CA ILE A 241 8.23 -19.04 0.37
C ILE A 241 7.70 -17.62 0.47
N PHE A 242 8.44 -16.70 1.08
CA PHE A 242 8.02 -15.31 1.19
C PHE A 242 7.92 -14.64 -0.18
N SER A 243 8.82 -14.95 -1.12
CA SER A 243 8.73 -14.44 -2.49
C SER A 243 7.49 -14.99 -3.21
N LEU A 244 7.18 -16.28 -3.03
CA LEU A 244 5.94 -16.87 -3.55
C LEU A 244 4.70 -16.24 -2.94
N ALA A 245 4.70 -15.90 -1.65
CA ALA A 245 3.55 -15.29 -0.98
C ALA A 245 3.11 -13.95 -1.62
N TYR A 246 3.99 -13.29 -2.36
CA TYR A 246 3.65 -12.06 -3.10
C TYR A 246 3.07 -12.28 -4.50
N VAL A 247 3.28 -13.46 -5.10
CA VAL A 247 2.96 -13.71 -6.52
C VAL A 247 2.09 -14.95 -6.75
N ALA A 248 2.00 -15.84 -5.78
CA ALA A 248 1.22 -17.06 -5.87
C ALA A 248 -0.25 -16.77 -5.55
N ARG A 249 -1.13 -17.18 -6.46
CA ARG A 249 -2.58 -17.23 -6.24
C ARG A 249 -2.94 -18.41 -5.35
N GLU A 250 -4.14 -18.37 -4.76
CA GLU A 250 -4.59 -19.42 -3.82
C GLU A 250 -4.74 -20.79 -4.50
N ASP A 251 -4.98 -20.84 -5.81
CA ASP A 251 -4.98 -22.07 -6.61
C ASP A 251 -3.64 -22.83 -6.61
N LYS A 252 -2.55 -22.20 -6.16
CA LYS A 252 -1.23 -22.81 -5.97
C LYS A 252 -0.94 -23.17 -4.50
N ALA A 253 -1.97 -23.32 -3.66
CA ALA A 253 -1.86 -23.71 -2.25
C ALA A 253 -1.02 -25.00 -2.04
N GLU A 254 -1.00 -25.91 -3.02
CA GLU A 254 -0.17 -27.13 -3.02
C GLU A 254 1.33 -26.85 -2.84
N LEU A 255 1.82 -25.65 -3.22
CA LEU A 255 3.21 -25.24 -3.00
C LEU A 255 3.61 -25.12 -1.53
N PHE A 256 2.64 -25.04 -0.61
CA PHE A 256 2.87 -24.77 0.81
C PHE A 256 2.79 -26.01 1.72
N HIS A 257 2.23 -27.13 1.22
CA HIS A 257 1.80 -28.26 2.06
C HIS A 257 2.94 -29.07 2.71
N SER A 258 4.21 -28.76 2.44
CA SER A 258 5.39 -29.42 3.06
C SER A 258 6.15 -28.54 4.08
N ASN A 259 5.63 -27.37 4.46
CA ASN A 259 6.47 -26.27 4.97
C ASN A 259 6.34 -25.92 6.46
N ALA A 260 5.80 -26.82 7.30
CA ALA A 260 5.69 -26.59 8.75
C ALA A 260 7.03 -26.20 9.39
N SER A 261 8.13 -26.88 9.01
CA SER A 261 9.48 -26.58 9.50
C SER A 261 9.99 -25.19 9.08
N ILE A 262 9.59 -24.70 7.91
CA ILE A 262 10.00 -23.37 7.42
C ILE A 262 9.18 -22.28 8.11
N ILE A 263 7.89 -22.53 8.35
CA ILE A 263 7.04 -21.63 9.15
C ILE A 263 7.56 -21.56 10.58
N LEU A 264 7.86 -22.71 11.21
CA LEU A 264 8.48 -22.75 12.53
C LEU A 264 9.77 -21.93 12.56
N TYR A 265 10.65 -22.10 11.56
CA TYR A 265 11.86 -21.31 11.44
C TYR A 265 11.58 -19.81 11.29
N ALA A 266 10.55 -19.41 10.54
CA ALA A 266 10.13 -18.01 10.41
C ALA A 266 9.69 -17.42 11.76
N VAL A 267 8.85 -18.16 12.50
CA VAL A 267 8.34 -17.76 13.82
C VAL A 267 9.47 -17.68 14.85
N GLU A 268 10.35 -18.68 14.91
CA GLU A 268 11.53 -18.64 15.79
C GLU A 268 12.48 -17.50 15.44
N SER A 269 12.68 -17.22 14.15
CA SER A 269 13.49 -16.10 13.69
C SER A 269 12.87 -14.77 14.12
N LEU A 270 11.54 -14.67 14.11
CA LEU A 270 10.82 -13.47 14.55
C LEU A 270 11.01 -13.27 16.06
N GLU A 271 10.88 -14.34 16.87
CA GLU A 271 11.16 -14.26 18.30
C GLU A 271 12.60 -13.86 18.62
N LYS A 272 13.56 -14.41 17.87
CA LYS A 272 14.97 -14.03 17.99
C LYS A 272 15.16 -12.56 17.64
N ALA A 273 14.61 -12.08 16.53
CA ALA A 273 14.72 -10.68 16.09
C ALA A 273 14.08 -9.70 17.09
N ILE A 274 12.95 -10.06 17.71
CA ILE A 274 12.31 -9.26 18.76
C ILE A 274 13.20 -9.22 20.02
N SER A 275 13.81 -10.34 20.38
CA SER A 275 14.65 -10.45 21.59
C SER A 275 16.02 -9.80 21.41
N SER A 276 16.56 -9.79 20.19
CA SER A 276 17.91 -9.33 19.86
C SER A 276 17.99 -7.85 19.46
N ARG A 277 16.92 -7.06 19.65
CA ARG A 277 16.82 -5.62 19.30
C ARG A 277 18.01 -4.72 19.74
N LYS A 278 18.86 -5.20 20.67
CA LYS A 278 20.06 -4.50 21.17
C LYS A 278 21.38 -4.93 20.52
N THR A 279 21.42 -6.00 19.72
CA THR A 279 22.64 -6.55 19.13
C THR A 279 22.57 -6.48 17.61
N LYS A 280 23.47 -5.69 17.01
CA LYS A 280 23.68 -5.58 15.56
C LYS A 280 23.74 -6.97 14.92
N CYS A 281 22.76 -7.30 14.09
CA CYS A 281 22.93 -8.35 13.10
C CYS A 281 22.64 -7.73 11.74
N ASP A 282 23.70 -7.45 11.01
CA ASP A 282 23.65 -6.79 9.70
C ASP A 282 23.28 -7.77 8.56
N ASP A 283 23.03 -9.06 8.86
CA ASP A 283 22.85 -10.13 7.87
C ASP A 283 21.66 -11.10 8.17
N GLU A 284 20.81 -10.81 9.16
CA GLU A 284 19.64 -11.62 9.52
C GLU A 284 18.33 -10.85 9.28
N TRP A 285 17.25 -11.57 8.97
CA TRP A 285 15.92 -11.01 8.76
C TRP A 285 15.51 -10.09 9.92
N THR A 286 15.00 -8.91 9.61
CA THR A 286 14.45 -8.01 10.63
C THR A 286 13.09 -8.49 11.13
N ALA A 287 12.70 -8.08 12.35
CA ALA A 287 11.37 -8.38 12.88
C ALA A 287 10.25 -7.85 11.96
N TYR A 288 10.46 -6.66 11.38
CA TYR A 288 9.60 -6.08 10.33
C TYR A 288 9.42 -7.03 9.14
N GLU A 289 10.51 -7.48 8.50
CA GLU A 289 10.42 -8.33 7.29
C GLU A 289 9.79 -9.69 7.58
N LEU A 290 10.04 -10.27 8.76
CA LEU A 290 9.46 -11.54 9.17
C LEU A 290 7.96 -11.41 9.43
N ALA A 291 7.54 -10.37 10.15
CA ALA A 291 6.12 -10.10 10.39
C ALA A 291 5.38 -9.82 9.09
N LYS A 292 5.96 -9.04 8.18
CA LYS A 292 5.43 -8.79 6.85
C LYS A 292 5.28 -10.09 6.05
N GLY A 293 6.32 -10.93 6.02
CA GLY A 293 6.29 -12.22 5.32
C GLY A 293 5.23 -13.17 5.89
N ILE A 294 5.13 -13.27 7.22
CA ILE A 294 4.09 -14.05 7.91
C ILE A 294 2.70 -13.49 7.61
N GLY A 295 2.52 -12.17 7.65
CA GLY A 295 1.27 -11.50 7.31
C GLY A 295 0.81 -11.75 5.88
N ARG A 296 1.75 -11.81 4.93
CA ARG A 296 1.48 -12.19 3.53
C ARG A 296 1.08 -13.65 3.40
N LEU A 297 1.73 -14.55 4.13
CA LEU A 297 1.31 -15.96 4.17
C LEU A 297 -0.10 -16.11 4.75
N ALA A 298 -0.44 -15.32 5.75
CA ALA A 298 -1.74 -15.33 6.41
C ALA A 298 -2.90 -14.83 5.53
N VAL A 299 -2.63 -14.15 4.41
CA VAL A 299 -3.68 -13.73 3.45
C VAL A 299 -4.44 -14.97 2.95
N ASN A 300 -3.73 -16.05 2.64
CA ASN A 300 -4.34 -17.32 2.21
C ASN A 300 -4.93 -18.06 3.42
N ASP A 301 -6.24 -18.35 3.36
CA ASP A 301 -6.99 -19.06 4.41
C ASP A 301 -6.37 -20.42 4.75
N SER A 302 -5.84 -21.16 3.76
CA SER A 302 -5.23 -22.48 3.97
C SER A 302 -3.95 -22.47 4.81
N ASN A 303 -3.28 -21.31 4.94
CA ASN A 303 -2.04 -21.19 5.71
C ASN A 303 -2.28 -20.80 7.17
N LYS A 304 -3.44 -20.23 7.51
CA LYS A 304 -3.68 -19.58 8.80
C LYS A 304 -3.51 -20.55 9.97
N GLN A 305 -4.13 -21.72 9.88
CA GLN A 305 -4.05 -22.75 10.92
C GLN A 305 -2.61 -23.18 11.18
N LEU A 306 -1.86 -23.45 10.10
CA LEU A 306 -0.47 -23.87 10.19
C LEU A 306 0.43 -22.78 10.84
N LEU A 307 0.18 -21.50 10.55
CA LEU A 307 0.90 -20.39 11.20
C LEU A 307 0.63 -20.34 12.71
N VAL A 308 -0.62 -20.54 13.12
CA VAL A 308 -1.03 -20.51 14.54
C VAL A 308 -0.51 -21.73 15.30
N GLU A 309 -0.60 -22.92 14.73
CA GLU A 309 -0.07 -24.16 15.31
C GLU A 309 1.45 -24.09 15.54
N ASN A 310 2.18 -23.35 14.69
CA ASN A 310 3.61 -23.09 14.85
C ASN A 310 3.92 -21.87 15.74
N GLY A 311 2.91 -21.30 16.42
CA GLY A 311 3.09 -20.30 17.46
C GLY A 311 3.19 -18.84 16.99
N ALA A 312 2.75 -18.50 15.77
CA ALA A 312 2.93 -17.16 15.21
C ALA A 312 2.22 -16.03 16.00
N VAL A 313 1.14 -16.32 16.73
CA VAL A 313 0.31 -15.30 17.42
C VAL A 313 1.08 -14.53 18.49
N ILE A 314 1.84 -15.23 19.34
CA ILE A 314 2.52 -14.60 20.48
C ILE A 314 3.66 -13.66 20.04
N PRO A 315 4.54 -14.04 19.10
CA PRO A 315 5.58 -13.13 18.58
C PRO A 315 4.99 -11.92 17.86
N LEU A 316 3.92 -12.10 17.08
CA LEU A 316 3.22 -10.98 16.45
C LEU A 316 2.63 -10.04 17.51
N TYR A 317 1.97 -10.57 18.55
CA TYR A 317 1.50 -9.74 19.66
C TYR A 317 2.63 -8.98 20.35
N LYS A 318 3.76 -9.63 20.67
CA LYS A 318 4.95 -8.95 21.23
C LYS A 318 5.42 -7.81 20.31
N LEU A 319 5.37 -8.02 19.00
CA LEU A 319 5.75 -7.02 18.01
C LEU A 319 4.79 -5.81 17.97
N THR A 320 3.49 -6.00 18.25
CA THR A 320 2.54 -4.87 18.38
C THR A 320 2.87 -3.92 19.54
N LEU A 321 3.70 -4.35 20.50
CA LEU A 321 4.17 -3.51 21.61
C LEU A 321 5.38 -2.64 21.21
N SER A 322 5.86 -2.73 19.96
CA SER A 322 7.00 -1.97 19.48
C SER A 322 6.71 -0.47 19.38
N GLU A 323 7.74 0.33 19.68
CA GLU A 323 7.77 1.76 19.38
C GLU A 323 8.07 2.03 17.89
N ASP A 324 8.57 1.04 17.15
CA ASP A 324 8.74 1.13 15.69
C ASP A 324 7.36 0.93 15.00
N ASP A 325 6.89 1.97 14.30
CA ASP A 325 5.56 2.02 13.68
C ASP A 325 5.39 1.00 12.56
N GLU A 326 6.42 0.76 11.76
CA GLU A 326 6.41 -0.25 10.70
C GLU A 326 6.25 -1.65 11.30
N GLU A 327 6.99 -1.95 12.38
CA GLU A 327 6.89 -3.23 13.08
C GLU A 327 5.49 -3.44 13.68
N ALA A 328 4.95 -2.42 14.36
CA ALA A 328 3.62 -2.49 14.96
C ALA A 328 2.52 -2.62 13.89
N TYR A 329 2.66 -1.91 12.76
CA TYR A 329 1.75 -1.98 11.63
C TYR A 329 1.67 -3.39 11.05
N GLU A 330 2.81 -3.96 10.66
CA GLU A 330 2.87 -5.30 10.05
C GLU A 330 2.39 -6.38 11.03
N ALA A 331 2.69 -6.22 12.33
CA ALA A 331 2.18 -7.11 13.36
C ALA A 331 0.65 -7.06 13.48
N CYS A 332 0.06 -5.86 13.51
CA CYS A 332 -1.39 -5.69 13.56
C CYS A 332 -2.06 -6.22 12.29
N GLU A 333 -1.49 -5.97 11.10
CA GLU A 333 -2.04 -6.46 9.84
C GLU A 333 -1.94 -7.99 9.72
N ALA A 334 -0.83 -8.60 10.15
CA ALA A 334 -0.70 -10.05 10.20
C ALA A 334 -1.72 -10.70 11.15
N LEU A 335 -1.92 -10.13 12.34
CA LEU A 335 -2.96 -10.59 13.27
C LEU A 335 -4.37 -10.39 12.72
N LEU A 336 -4.63 -9.29 12.00
CA LEU A 336 -5.90 -9.04 11.32
C LEU A 336 -6.17 -10.12 10.26
N ASN A 337 -5.18 -10.41 9.42
CA ASN A 337 -5.30 -11.47 8.42
C ASN A 337 -5.62 -12.81 9.09
N LEU A 338 -4.93 -13.18 10.16
CA LEU A 338 -5.19 -14.42 10.91
C LEU A 338 -6.61 -14.45 11.52
N ALA A 339 -7.11 -13.31 12.01
CA ALA A 339 -8.39 -13.21 12.72
C ALA A 339 -9.65 -13.38 11.84
N PHE A 340 -9.51 -13.48 10.51
CA PHE A 340 -10.64 -13.84 9.63
C PHE A 340 -11.05 -15.31 9.75
N ASP A 341 -10.22 -16.16 10.35
CA ASP A 341 -10.62 -17.51 10.73
C ASP A 341 -11.26 -17.51 12.12
N GLU A 342 -12.44 -18.13 12.25
CA GLU A 342 -13.24 -18.10 13.47
C GLU A 342 -12.61 -18.80 14.67
N GLU A 343 -11.85 -19.88 14.47
CA GLU A 343 -11.16 -20.60 15.54
C GLU A 343 -9.96 -19.79 16.02
N ILE A 344 -9.14 -19.32 15.07
CA ILE A 344 -7.96 -18.50 15.34
C ILE A 344 -8.35 -17.17 16.00
N LYS A 345 -9.47 -16.57 15.59
CA LYS A 345 -10.03 -15.36 16.22
C LYS A 345 -10.30 -15.57 17.72
N ARG A 346 -10.83 -16.75 18.11
CA ARG A 346 -11.05 -17.08 19.53
C ARG A 346 -9.73 -17.21 20.27
N ASP A 347 -8.73 -17.84 19.67
CA ASP A 347 -7.39 -17.98 20.27
C ASP A 347 -6.72 -16.62 20.47
N ILE A 348 -6.79 -15.74 19.47
CA ILE A 348 -6.28 -14.35 19.57
C ILE A 348 -7.00 -13.60 20.70
N ASN A 349 -8.32 -13.76 20.84
CA ASN A 349 -9.10 -13.13 21.91
C ASN A 349 -8.75 -13.64 23.32
N GLN A 350 -8.17 -14.84 23.45
CA GLN A 350 -7.72 -15.40 24.74
C GLN A 350 -6.35 -14.87 25.17
N VAL A 351 -5.58 -14.23 24.27
CA VAL A 351 -4.26 -13.68 24.59
C VAL A 351 -4.40 -12.49 25.55
N LYS A 352 -3.90 -12.67 26.78
CA LYS A 352 -3.96 -11.67 27.84
C LYS A 352 -3.29 -10.35 27.43
N GLY A 353 -4.03 -9.24 27.54
CA GLY A 353 -3.52 -7.89 27.26
C GLY A 353 -3.56 -7.47 25.79
N LEU A 354 -3.83 -8.42 24.87
CA LEU A 354 -3.85 -8.14 23.43
C LEU A 354 -4.95 -7.13 23.09
N LYS A 355 -6.19 -7.41 23.53
CA LYS A 355 -7.34 -6.56 23.20
C LYS A 355 -7.20 -5.15 23.75
N GLU A 356 -6.63 -5.00 24.95
CA GLU A 356 -6.33 -3.69 25.55
C GLU A 356 -5.26 -2.95 24.75
N ASN A 357 -4.19 -3.62 24.34
CA ASN A 357 -3.14 -3.01 23.52
C ASN A 357 -3.66 -2.58 22.15
N ILE A 358 -4.39 -3.45 21.44
CA ILE A 358 -4.99 -3.12 20.15
C ILE A 358 -5.99 -1.96 20.27
N LYS A 359 -6.78 -1.91 21.35
CA LYS A 359 -7.67 -0.77 21.64
C LYS A 359 -6.92 0.54 21.92
N LYS A 360 -5.70 0.47 22.45
CA LYS A 360 -4.84 1.65 22.61
C LYS A 360 -4.31 2.10 21.25
N LEU A 361 -3.73 1.18 20.46
CA LEU A 361 -3.18 1.46 19.14
C LEU A 361 -4.23 2.00 18.16
N SER A 362 -5.47 1.51 18.23
CA SER A 362 -6.57 1.97 17.36
C SER A 362 -6.96 3.44 17.54
N LYS A 363 -6.46 4.09 18.61
CA LYS A 363 -6.71 5.48 18.97
C LYS A 363 -5.47 6.37 18.89
N THR A 364 -4.32 5.83 18.51
CA THR A 364 -3.10 6.62 18.32
C THR A 364 -3.12 7.32 16.97
N ASP A 365 -2.31 8.37 16.82
CA ASP A 365 -2.07 9.01 15.51
C ASP A 365 -1.00 8.27 14.67
N ARG A 366 -0.36 7.24 15.25
CA ARG A 366 0.63 6.38 14.57
C ARG A 366 -0.01 5.65 13.39
N PRO A 367 0.68 5.40 12.26
CA PRO A 367 0.10 4.68 11.11
C PRO A 367 -0.45 3.28 11.43
N CYS A 368 0.07 2.61 12.46
CA CYS A 368 -0.43 1.31 12.93
C CYS A 368 -1.88 1.35 13.48
N HIS A 369 -2.46 2.54 13.69
CA HIS A 369 -3.86 2.67 14.14
C HIS A 369 -4.86 2.02 13.17
N LYS A 370 -4.62 2.09 11.85
CA LYS A 370 -5.54 1.57 10.83
C LYS A 370 -5.68 0.05 10.90
N PRO A 371 -4.60 -0.76 10.81
CA PRO A 371 -4.72 -2.21 11.02
C PRO A 371 -5.16 -2.56 12.45
N ALA A 372 -4.82 -1.76 13.47
CA ALA A 372 -5.32 -1.98 14.82
C ALA A 372 -6.84 -1.76 14.94
N GLN A 373 -7.41 -0.77 14.25
CA GLN A 373 -8.86 -0.57 14.15
C GLN A 373 -9.52 -1.76 13.44
N GLY A 374 -8.93 -2.23 12.34
CA GLY A 374 -9.42 -3.39 11.59
C GLY A 374 -9.46 -4.65 12.47
N LEU A 375 -8.34 -4.95 13.13
CA LEU A 375 -8.24 -6.07 14.06
C LEU A 375 -9.24 -5.94 15.21
N LEU A 376 -9.35 -4.76 15.82
CA LEU A 376 -10.32 -4.53 16.89
C LEU A 376 -11.77 -4.72 16.42
N TRP A 377 -12.09 -4.35 15.18
CA TRP A 377 -13.41 -4.55 14.62
C TRP A 377 -13.73 -6.04 14.44
N VAL A 378 -12.81 -6.81 13.85
CA VAL A 378 -12.96 -8.27 13.68
C VAL A 378 -13.10 -8.98 15.02
N LEU A 379 -12.24 -8.67 16.00
CA LEU A 379 -12.27 -9.26 17.34
C LEU A 379 -13.53 -8.91 18.16
N ASN A 380 -14.29 -7.89 17.74
CA ASN A 380 -15.52 -7.45 18.41
C ASN A 380 -16.81 -7.83 17.67
N GLN A 381 -16.74 -8.48 16.50
CA GLN A 381 -17.94 -8.82 15.72
C GLN A 381 -18.93 -9.67 16.52
N GLU A 382 -18.46 -10.65 17.30
CA GLU A 382 -19.29 -11.51 18.16
C GLU A 382 -20.16 -10.69 19.15
N TYR A 383 -19.67 -9.55 19.63
CA TYR A 383 -20.41 -8.66 20.53
C TYR A 383 -21.39 -7.71 19.83
N ARG A 384 -21.22 -7.45 18.53
CA ARG A 384 -22.12 -6.55 17.76
C ARG A 384 -23.38 -7.28 17.30
N ASP A 385 -23.31 -8.58 17.04
CA ASP A 385 -24.45 -9.36 16.55
C ASP A 385 -25.51 -9.62 17.65
N GLU A 386 -25.10 -9.84 18.91
CA GLU A 386 -26.02 -9.99 20.04
C GLU A 386 -26.71 -8.68 20.45
N ARG A 387 -26.03 -7.52 20.35
CA ARG A 387 -26.63 -6.21 20.67
C ARG A 387 -27.61 -5.72 19.61
N ASN A 388 -27.38 -6.04 18.34
CA ASN A 388 -28.26 -5.62 17.25
C ASN A 388 -29.58 -6.40 17.20
N GLN A 389 -29.64 -7.63 17.75
CA GLN A 389 -30.89 -8.38 17.86
C GLN A 389 -31.78 -7.91 19.02
N ASN A 390 -31.19 -7.41 20.11
CA ASN A 390 -31.93 -7.09 21.33
C ASN A 390 -32.32 -5.61 21.50
N ASN A 391 -31.89 -4.71 20.60
CA ASN A 391 -32.12 -3.27 20.78
C ASN A 391 -32.32 -2.52 19.44
N GLN A 392 -33.50 -2.67 18.85
CA GLN A 392 -33.94 -1.76 17.78
C GLN A 392 -34.17 -0.32 18.29
N ASP A 393 -34.38 -0.11 19.58
CA ASP A 393 -34.68 1.21 20.16
C ASP A 393 -33.44 2.02 20.58
N THR A 394 -32.28 1.39 20.82
CA THR A 394 -31.09 2.10 21.34
C THR A 394 -30.21 2.70 20.23
N LEU A 395 -30.41 2.32 18.95
CA LEU A 395 -29.71 2.91 17.80
C LEU A 395 -30.07 4.40 17.55
N ARG A 396 -31.13 4.90 18.20
CA ARG A 396 -31.46 6.34 18.20
C ARG A 396 -30.64 7.15 19.21
N ALA A 397 -30.12 6.52 20.28
CA ALA A 397 -29.56 7.23 21.44
C ALA A 397 -28.05 7.48 21.36
N THR A 398 -27.29 6.72 20.56
CA THR A 398 -25.83 6.93 20.35
C THR A 398 -25.50 7.90 19.21
N ARG A 399 -26.51 8.56 18.63
CA ARG A 399 -26.40 9.59 17.57
C ARG A 399 -26.04 11.05 17.97
N PRO A 400 -25.51 11.44 19.15
CA PRO A 400 -25.21 12.87 19.39
C PRO A 400 -23.89 13.44 18.85
N MET A 401 -22.98 12.68 18.20
CA MET A 401 -21.66 13.22 17.78
C MET A 401 -21.40 13.31 16.27
N LEU A 402 -22.43 13.20 15.44
CA LEU A 402 -22.33 13.44 13.98
C LEU A 402 -23.36 14.48 13.51
N LYS A 403 -23.54 15.56 14.29
CA LYS A 403 -24.43 16.69 13.96
C LYS A 403 -23.73 18.02 13.67
N SER A 404 -22.40 18.09 13.72
CA SER A 404 -21.69 19.37 13.59
C SER A 404 -20.94 19.61 12.28
N ILE A 405 -20.96 18.69 11.31
CA ILE A 405 -20.31 18.91 9.99
C ILE A 405 -21.31 19.09 8.83
N GLU A 406 -22.61 18.92 9.05
CA GLU A 406 -23.62 19.18 8.01
C GLU A 406 -24.43 20.44 8.34
N ARG A 407 -24.07 21.57 7.72
CA ARG A 407 -25.05 22.63 7.42
C ARG A 407 -25.23 22.70 5.92
N GLY A 408 -26.29 22.05 5.44
CA GLY A 408 -26.79 22.27 4.08
C GLY A 408 -27.54 21.09 3.48
N GLY A 409 -28.62 20.63 4.13
CA GLY A 409 -29.56 19.69 3.53
C GLY A 409 -30.27 18.84 4.57
N GLU A 410 -31.58 19.02 4.71
CA GLU A 410 -32.45 18.14 5.48
C GLU A 410 -32.14 16.66 5.18
N CYS A 411 -32.01 15.85 6.22
CA CYS A 411 -31.86 14.40 6.11
C CYS A 411 -33.19 13.75 5.68
N ASN A 412 -33.60 14.07 4.45
CA ASN A 412 -34.63 13.33 3.73
C ASN A 412 -34.05 11.99 3.27
N ASN A 413 -34.60 10.93 3.85
CA ASN A 413 -34.70 9.53 3.43
C ASN A 413 -34.26 9.16 1.98
N ARG A 414 -33.00 9.36 1.59
CA ARG A 414 -32.48 9.02 0.26
C ARG A 414 -31.26 8.10 0.32
N SER A 415 -31.54 6.81 0.13
CA SER A 415 -30.77 5.88 -0.71
C SER A 415 -29.46 6.35 -1.35
N HIS A 416 -28.27 5.97 -0.89
CA HIS A 416 -27.04 6.11 -1.70
C HIS A 416 -26.53 4.77 -2.24
N ILE A 417 -25.70 4.84 -3.29
CA ILE A 417 -24.89 3.72 -3.77
C ILE A 417 -23.50 3.86 -3.14
N MET A 418 -23.04 2.85 -2.43
CA MET A 418 -21.66 2.80 -1.93
C MET A 418 -20.76 2.12 -2.96
N ILE A 419 -19.53 2.60 -3.14
CA ILE A 419 -18.52 1.91 -3.95
C ILE A 419 -17.39 1.44 -3.03
N SER A 420 -17.22 0.13 -2.93
CA SER A 420 -16.10 -0.52 -2.26
C SER A 420 -15.08 -0.94 -3.33
N TYR A 421 -13.82 -0.56 -3.16
CA TYR A 421 -12.79 -0.72 -4.17
C TYR A 421 -11.40 -0.72 -3.53
N GLU A 422 -10.43 -1.33 -4.22
CA GLU A 422 -9.03 -1.23 -3.83
C GLU A 422 -8.39 0.02 -4.45
N TRP A 423 -7.55 0.71 -3.68
CA TRP A 423 -7.10 2.08 -3.99
C TRP A 423 -6.35 2.19 -5.32
N SER A 424 -5.64 1.12 -5.73
CA SER A 424 -4.95 1.08 -7.04
C SER A 424 -5.87 1.36 -8.24
N HIS A 425 -7.18 1.13 -8.12
CA HIS A 425 -8.17 1.39 -9.17
C HIS A 425 -8.91 2.73 -9.02
N GLN A 426 -8.47 3.62 -8.12
CA GLN A 426 -9.13 4.89 -7.81
C GLN A 426 -9.50 5.70 -9.05
N LYS A 427 -8.61 5.77 -10.04
CA LYS A 427 -8.84 6.54 -11.28
C LYS A 427 -10.10 6.09 -12.03
N ILE A 428 -10.29 4.77 -12.17
CA ILE A 428 -11.45 4.20 -12.87
C ILE A 428 -12.70 4.37 -12.00
N VAL A 429 -12.57 4.14 -10.70
CA VAL A 429 -13.70 4.28 -9.76
C VAL A 429 -14.23 5.71 -9.69
N LEU A 430 -13.36 6.72 -9.75
CA LEU A 430 -13.77 8.12 -9.86
C LEU A 430 -14.55 8.40 -11.16
N GLN A 431 -14.18 7.75 -12.28
CA GLN A 431 -14.96 7.85 -13.52
C GLN A 431 -16.33 7.20 -13.39
N ILE A 432 -16.43 6.04 -12.73
CA ILE A 432 -17.71 5.38 -12.42
C ILE A 432 -18.57 6.29 -11.55
N LYS A 433 -17.99 6.85 -10.48
CA LYS A 433 -18.65 7.82 -9.61
C LYS A 433 -19.20 9.00 -10.40
N ASP A 434 -18.36 9.70 -11.16
CA ASP A 434 -18.77 10.89 -11.92
C ASP A 434 -19.87 10.56 -12.93
N PHE A 435 -19.78 9.39 -13.56
CA PHE A 435 -20.79 8.89 -14.47
C PHE A 435 -22.12 8.66 -13.77
N LEU A 436 -22.15 7.97 -12.62
CA LEU A 436 -23.39 7.73 -11.87
C LEU A 436 -23.98 9.01 -11.28
N VAL A 437 -23.15 9.94 -10.79
CA VAL A 437 -23.60 11.25 -10.28
C VAL A 437 -24.29 12.06 -11.38
N ARG A 438 -23.74 12.07 -12.61
CA ARG A 438 -24.39 12.72 -13.77
C ARG A 438 -25.75 12.13 -14.13
N HIS A 439 -26.01 10.88 -13.73
CA HIS A 439 -27.29 10.20 -13.94
C HIS A 439 -28.21 10.25 -12.70
N GLY A 440 -27.91 11.11 -11.73
CA GLY A 440 -28.79 11.41 -10.60
C GLY A 440 -28.61 10.54 -9.36
N PHE A 441 -27.61 9.65 -9.32
CA PHE A 441 -27.35 8.81 -8.15
C PHE A 441 -26.51 9.54 -7.09
N LYS A 442 -26.89 9.37 -5.82
CA LYS A 442 -26.05 9.76 -4.69
C LYS A 442 -25.01 8.66 -4.45
N ILE A 443 -23.73 9.01 -4.55
CA ILE A 443 -22.62 8.07 -4.40
C ILE A 443 -21.87 8.33 -3.09
N TRP A 444 -21.62 7.26 -2.34
CA TRP A 444 -20.69 7.25 -1.20
C TRP A 444 -19.46 6.43 -1.59
N ILE A 445 -18.28 6.96 -1.31
CA ILE A 445 -17.00 6.32 -1.60
C ILE A 445 -15.98 6.79 -0.57
N ASP A 446 -15.13 5.88 -0.10
CA ASP A 446 -13.99 6.27 0.72
C ASP A 446 -12.88 6.83 -0.17
N LEU A 447 -12.71 8.16 -0.17
CA LEU A 447 -11.72 8.86 -0.99
C LEU A 447 -10.45 9.23 -0.24
N ILE A 448 -10.41 9.03 1.07
CA ILE A 448 -9.31 9.49 1.90
C ILE A 448 -8.81 8.28 2.68
N ASN A 449 -7.83 7.59 2.09
CA ASN A 449 -7.17 6.41 2.68
C ASN A 449 -6.46 6.73 4.02
N MET A 450 -6.44 8.00 4.45
CA MET A 450 -5.64 8.51 5.57
C MET A 450 -6.35 9.62 6.34
N GLN A 451 -6.65 9.35 7.61
CA GLN A 451 -7.21 10.25 8.64
C GLN A 451 -8.71 10.58 8.61
N GLY A 452 -9.50 10.20 7.60
CA GLY A 452 -10.89 10.68 7.46
C GLY A 452 -12.00 9.71 7.85
N SER A 453 -12.07 8.55 7.21
CA SER A 453 -13.19 7.62 7.34
C SER A 453 -12.88 6.60 8.44
N THR A 454 -13.45 6.74 9.63
CA THR A 454 -13.38 5.66 10.64
C THR A 454 -14.07 4.41 10.09
N LEU A 455 -13.69 3.21 10.55
CA LEU A 455 -14.44 1.98 10.21
C LEU A 455 -15.94 2.10 10.52
N ASP A 456 -16.32 2.93 11.48
CA ASP A 456 -17.73 3.23 11.77
C ASP A 456 -18.38 4.06 10.65
N ALA A 457 -17.65 4.96 9.98
CA ALA A 457 -18.14 5.68 8.80
C ALA A 457 -18.33 4.74 7.61
N VAL A 458 -17.40 3.81 7.39
CA VAL A 458 -17.53 2.75 6.36
C VAL A 458 -18.75 1.87 6.65
N ALA A 459 -18.89 1.40 7.89
CA ALA A 459 -20.04 0.61 8.32
C ALA A 459 -21.36 1.37 8.11
N CYS A 460 -21.40 2.65 8.49
CA CYS A 460 -22.56 3.53 8.26
C CYS A 460 -22.86 3.70 6.76
N GLY A 461 -21.82 3.87 5.93
CA GLY A 461 -21.92 3.91 4.47
C GLY A 461 -22.56 2.65 3.90
N ILE A 462 -22.16 1.47 4.37
CA ILE A 462 -22.76 0.19 3.96
C ILE A 462 -24.20 0.09 4.45
N GLU A 463 -24.46 0.34 5.74
CA GLU A 463 -25.78 0.21 6.37
C GLU A 463 -26.84 1.15 5.79
N GLN A 464 -26.45 2.33 5.31
CA GLN A 464 -27.36 3.31 4.71
C GLN A 464 -27.44 3.22 3.18
N SER A 465 -26.64 2.35 2.56
CA SER A 465 -26.69 2.14 1.11
C SER A 465 -27.92 1.30 0.70
N SER A 466 -28.47 1.64 -0.48
CA SER A 466 -29.42 0.76 -1.21
C SER A 466 -28.69 -0.29 -2.03
N LEU A 467 -27.48 0.04 -2.49
CA LEU A 467 -26.67 -0.83 -3.32
C LEU A 467 -25.21 -0.59 -3.01
N VAL A 468 -24.43 -1.67 -2.94
CA VAL A 468 -22.97 -1.60 -2.87
C VAL A 468 -22.36 -2.09 -4.19
N LEU A 469 -21.56 -1.28 -4.85
CA LEU A 469 -20.72 -1.72 -5.96
C LEU A 469 -19.45 -2.33 -5.36
N LEU A 470 -19.25 -3.64 -5.53
CA LEU A 470 -18.02 -4.32 -5.14
C LEU A 470 -17.08 -4.32 -6.34
N CYS A 471 -16.20 -3.32 -6.42
CA CYS A 471 -15.17 -3.18 -7.45
C CYS A 471 -13.99 -4.11 -7.13
N TYR A 472 -14.13 -5.38 -7.50
CA TYR A 472 -13.19 -6.43 -7.14
C TYR A 472 -12.03 -6.57 -8.13
N SER A 473 -10.87 -6.92 -7.59
CA SER A 473 -9.58 -7.08 -8.25
C SER A 473 -8.72 -8.08 -7.47
N GLU A 474 -7.56 -8.45 -7.99
CA GLU A 474 -6.61 -9.31 -7.26
C GLU A 474 -6.13 -8.61 -5.98
N ASN A 475 -5.82 -7.32 -6.06
CA ASN A 475 -5.45 -6.52 -4.87
C ASN A 475 -6.61 -6.36 -3.88
N TYR A 476 -7.86 -6.27 -4.36
CA TYR A 476 -9.05 -6.27 -3.49
C TYR A 476 -9.11 -7.56 -2.66
N LYS A 477 -8.77 -8.71 -3.25
CA LYS A 477 -8.74 -9.99 -2.53
C LYS A 477 -7.67 -10.03 -1.44
N ILE A 478 -6.53 -9.41 -1.69
CA ILE A 478 -5.38 -9.39 -0.76
C ILE A 478 -5.60 -8.41 0.41
N SER A 479 -6.39 -7.36 0.19
CA SER A 479 -6.62 -6.28 1.15
C SER A 479 -7.56 -6.70 2.29
N PRO A 480 -7.10 -6.73 3.56
CA PRO A 480 -7.95 -7.11 4.69
C PRO A 480 -9.14 -6.16 4.88
N PHE A 481 -8.97 -4.87 4.57
CA PHE A 481 -10.05 -3.89 4.68
C PHE A 481 -11.16 -4.14 3.64
N CYS A 482 -10.78 -4.42 2.39
CA CYS A 482 -11.73 -4.82 1.35
C CYS A 482 -12.47 -6.12 1.71
N ARG A 483 -11.78 -7.08 2.33
CA ARG A 483 -12.40 -8.30 2.89
C ARG A 483 -13.42 -7.96 3.97
N MET A 484 -13.06 -7.13 4.95
CA MET A 484 -13.99 -6.68 5.99
C MET A 484 -15.24 -6.02 5.42
N GLU A 485 -15.08 -5.12 4.45
CA GLU A 485 -16.20 -4.45 3.78
C GLU A 485 -17.11 -5.45 3.08
N ALA A 486 -16.54 -6.36 2.28
CA ALA A 486 -17.30 -7.37 1.55
C ALA A 486 -18.04 -8.35 2.49
N GLU A 487 -17.36 -8.85 3.53
CA GLU A 487 -17.98 -9.71 4.55
C GLU A 487 -19.09 -8.97 5.28
N TYR A 488 -18.89 -7.70 5.64
CA TYR A 488 -19.91 -6.90 6.30
C TYR A 488 -21.14 -6.63 5.43
N VAL A 489 -20.94 -6.38 4.13
CA VAL A 489 -22.03 -6.28 3.14
C VAL A 489 -22.88 -7.56 3.15
N VAL A 490 -22.24 -8.73 3.18
CA VAL A 490 -22.92 -10.03 3.24
C VAL A 490 -23.63 -10.22 4.58
N THR A 491 -22.96 -9.96 5.71
CA THR A 491 -23.55 -10.05 7.06
C THR A 491 -24.77 -9.16 7.23
N LYS A 492 -24.73 -7.94 6.68
CA LYS A 492 -25.86 -7.00 6.68
C LYS A 492 -26.90 -7.28 5.59
N LYS A 493 -26.75 -8.37 4.82
CA LYS A 493 -27.64 -8.78 3.73
C LYS A 493 -27.90 -7.64 2.73
N LYS A 494 -26.89 -6.81 2.48
CA LYS A 494 -26.99 -5.69 1.55
C LYS A 494 -26.97 -6.18 0.12
N LYS A 495 -27.78 -5.53 -0.72
CA LYS A 495 -27.69 -5.73 -2.18
C LYS A 495 -26.34 -5.22 -2.64
N PHE A 496 -25.66 -6.01 -3.47
CA PHE A 496 -24.41 -5.59 -4.08
C PHE A 496 -24.31 -6.04 -5.53
N LEU A 497 -23.57 -5.25 -6.32
CA LEU A 497 -23.28 -5.50 -7.72
C LEU A 497 -21.78 -5.69 -7.91
N PRO A 498 -21.32 -6.89 -8.32
CA PRO A 498 -19.91 -7.11 -8.64
C PRO A 498 -19.46 -6.33 -9.87
N VAL A 499 -18.31 -5.66 -9.75
CA VAL A 499 -17.65 -4.92 -10.83
C VAL A 499 -16.19 -5.40 -10.91
N ARG A 500 -15.83 -6.11 -11.98
CA ARG A 500 -14.47 -6.58 -12.21
C ARG A 500 -13.57 -5.44 -12.68
N MET A 501 -12.45 -5.24 -12.00
CA MET A 501 -11.50 -4.18 -12.33
C MET A 501 -10.23 -4.69 -13.04
N ASP A 502 -9.86 -5.96 -12.83
CA ASP A 502 -8.69 -6.58 -13.45
C ASP A 502 -9.06 -7.49 -14.62
N LYS A 503 -8.30 -7.37 -15.71
CA LYS A 503 -8.54 -8.14 -16.93
C LYS A 503 -8.33 -9.63 -16.66
N SER A 504 -9.31 -10.43 -17.07
CA SER A 504 -9.29 -11.89 -16.91
C SER A 504 -9.18 -12.41 -15.47
N TYR A 505 -9.28 -11.53 -14.46
CA TYR A 505 -9.25 -11.97 -13.07
C TYR A 505 -10.51 -12.78 -12.73
N LYS A 506 -10.30 -13.89 -12.02
CA LYS A 506 -11.35 -14.78 -11.54
C LYS A 506 -11.24 -14.86 -10.01
N PRO A 507 -12.27 -14.44 -9.26
CA PRO A 507 -12.22 -14.52 -7.82
C PRO A 507 -12.33 -15.99 -7.37
N ASP A 508 -11.57 -16.31 -6.34
CA ASP A 508 -11.42 -17.61 -5.69
C ASP A 508 -11.38 -17.41 -4.16
N GLY A 509 -11.34 -18.50 -3.39
CA GLY A 509 -11.36 -18.46 -1.93
C GLY A 509 -12.58 -17.70 -1.35
N TRP A 510 -12.35 -16.91 -0.31
CA TRP A 510 -13.39 -16.11 0.36
C TRP A 510 -14.14 -15.19 -0.62
N LEU A 511 -13.43 -14.54 -1.54
CA LEU A 511 -14.03 -13.62 -2.50
C LEU A 511 -14.85 -14.38 -3.54
N GLY A 512 -14.37 -15.55 -3.99
CA GLY A 512 -15.11 -16.43 -4.88
C GLY A 512 -16.45 -16.88 -4.27
N ILE A 513 -16.48 -17.18 -2.97
CA ILE A 513 -17.71 -17.52 -2.23
C ILE A 513 -18.67 -16.32 -2.19
N ILE A 514 -18.17 -15.12 -1.90
CA ILE A 514 -18.99 -13.90 -1.83
C ILE A 514 -19.57 -13.57 -3.21
N ILE A 515 -18.78 -13.55 -4.27
CA ILE A 515 -19.25 -13.22 -5.62
C ILE A 515 -20.18 -14.32 -6.16
N GLY A 516 -19.80 -15.59 -6.04
CA GLY A 516 -20.58 -16.73 -6.49
C GLY A 516 -20.86 -16.72 -8.00
N SER A 517 -22.07 -17.15 -8.39
CA SER A 517 -22.54 -17.13 -9.79
C SER A 517 -23.22 -15.82 -10.20
N ARG A 518 -23.04 -14.73 -9.44
CA ARG A 518 -23.68 -13.44 -9.73
C ARG A 518 -23.17 -12.87 -11.05
N LEU A 519 -24.06 -12.19 -11.76
CA LEU A 519 -23.67 -11.36 -12.91
C LEU A 519 -22.76 -10.23 -12.43
N TYR A 520 -21.73 -9.95 -13.23
CA TYR A 520 -20.78 -8.88 -12.96
C TYR A 520 -20.61 -7.99 -14.19
N TYR A 521 -20.12 -6.78 -13.94
CA TYR A 521 -19.73 -5.84 -14.98
C TYR A 521 -18.22 -5.77 -15.09
N ASP A 522 -17.68 -5.76 -16.31
CA ASP A 522 -16.23 -5.70 -16.51
C ASP A 522 -15.77 -4.30 -16.91
N PHE A 523 -15.02 -3.65 -16.03
CA PHE A 523 -14.45 -2.32 -16.23
C PHE A 523 -12.93 -2.36 -16.46
N SER A 524 -12.35 -3.56 -16.65
CA SER A 524 -10.93 -3.73 -16.95
C SER A 524 -10.52 -3.32 -18.37
N GLU A 525 -11.48 -3.16 -19.30
CA GLU A 525 -11.26 -2.75 -20.69
C GLU A 525 -12.03 -1.47 -21.07
N ILE A 526 -11.78 -0.93 -22.27
CA ILE A 526 -12.42 0.30 -22.77
C ILE A 526 -13.94 0.12 -22.79
N ASN A 527 -14.62 0.85 -21.90
CA ASN A 527 -16.07 0.83 -21.77
C ASN A 527 -16.75 1.50 -22.96
N THR A 528 -17.45 0.72 -23.78
CA THR A 528 -18.28 1.27 -24.85
C THR A 528 -19.52 1.99 -24.27
N PRO A 529 -20.08 3.00 -24.95
CA PRO A 529 -21.30 3.67 -24.51
C PRO A 529 -22.48 2.70 -24.29
N GLY A 530 -22.53 1.59 -25.05
CA GLY A 530 -23.54 0.53 -24.88
C GLY A 530 -23.39 -0.23 -23.56
N HIS A 531 -22.16 -0.55 -23.16
CA HIS A 531 -21.86 -1.21 -21.89
C HIS A 531 -22.32 -0.35 -20.70
N LEU A 532 -22.00 0.95 -20.73
CA LEU A 532 -22.39 1.91 -19.70
C LEU A 532 -23.92 2.11 -19.61
N LYS A 533 -24.63 2.12 -20.75
CA LYS A 533 -26.10 2.18 -20.75
C LYS A 533 -26.73 0.94 -20.10
N LYS A 534 -26.20 -0.24 -20.39
CA LYS A 534 -26.67 -1.49 -19.75
C LYS A 534 -26.42 -1.46 -18.24
N PHE A 535 -25.22 -1.04 -17.83
CA PHE A 535 -24.86 -0.87 -16.43
C PHE A 535 -25.82 0.05 -15.66
N LEU A 536 -26.16 1.20 -16.24
CA LEU A 536 -27.17 2.12 -15.65
C LEU A 536 -28.54 1.49 -15.57
N LYS A 537 -28.97 0.75 -16.59
CA LYS A 537 -30.27 0.10 -16.61
C LYS A 537 -30.37 -0.91 -15.47
N ASP A 538 -29.39 -1.79 -15.34
CA ASP A 538 -29.39 -2.82 -14.30
C ASP A 538 -29.31 -2.21 -12.89
N ILE A 539 -28.54 -1.13 -12.68
CA ILE A 539 -28.55 -0.40 -11.41
C ILE A 539 -29.95 0.13 -11.09
N ASN A 540 -30.63 0.77 -12.05
CA ASN A 540 -31.99 1.25 -11.86
C ASN A 540 -32.96 0.11 -11.56
N ASP A 541 -32.86 -1.01 -12.30
CA ASP A 541 -33.72 -2.17 -12.10
C ASP A 541 -33.54 -2.76 -10.68
N ILE A 542 -32.29 -2.86 -10.19
CA ILE A 542 -31.98 -3.33 -8.83
C ILE A 542 -32.56 -2.41 -7.75
N LEU A 543 -32.46 -1.09 -7.96
CA LEU A 543 -32.96 -0.09 -7.02
C LEU A 543 -34.49 0.01 -7.04
N ASN A 544 -35.12 -0.19 -8.20
CA ASN A 544 -36.58 -0.11 -8.35
C ASN A 544 -37.30 -1.38 -7.86
N GLN A 545 -36.62 -2.53 -7.78
CA GLN A 545 -37.17 -3.74 -7.17
C GLN A 545 -37.53 -3.58 -5.67
N ASP A 546 -37.08 -2.51 -5.00
CA ASP A 546 -37.45 -2.19 -3.62
C ASP A 546 -38.75 -1.37 -3.49
N HIS A 547 -39.34 -0.94 -4.60
CA HIS A 547 -40.63 -0.24 -4.61
C HIS A 547 -41.76 -1.21 -4.98
N GLU A 548 -42.21 -2.06 -4.04
CA GLU A 548 -43.61 -2.50 -4.10
C GLU A 548 -44.50 -1.26 -3.95
N PRO A 549 -45.50 -1.04 -4.83
CA PRO A 549 -46.33 0.14 -4.74
C PRO A 549 -47.27 -0.01 -3.53
N VAL A 550 -46.97 0.71 -2.44
CA VAL A 550 -47.99 1.08 -1.46
C VAL A 550 -49.05 1.87 -2.22
N LYS A 551 -50.24 1.30 -2.35
CA LYS A 551 -51.41 1.98 -2.92
C LYS A 551 -51.77 3.16 -2.02
N GLU A 552 -51.29 4.35 -2.34
CA GLU A 552 -51.87 5.58 -1.80
C GLU A 552 -53.16 5.87 -2.54
N GLU A 553 -54.27 5.82 -1.80
CA GLU A 553 -55.58 6.26 -2.24
C GLU A 553 -55.54 7.73 -2.67
N ILE A 554 -55.98 7.98 -3.90
CA ILE A 554 -56.14 9.32 -4.45
C ILE A 554 -57.34 9.97 -3.76
N ALA A 555 -57.08 10.94 -2.88
CA ALA A 555 -58.06 11.96 -2.53
C ALA A 555 -57.84 13.19 -3.43
N SER A 556 -58.67 13.30 -4.45
CA SER A 556 -58.85 14.50 -5.26
C SER A 556 -59.40 15.63 -4.42
N ASP A 557 -58.81 16.82 -4.48
CA ASP A 557 -59.65 18.01 -4.60
C ASP A 557 -59.01 19.20 -5.31
N VAL A 558 -59.89 19.90 -6.01
CA VAL A 558 -59.66 20.84 -7.11
C VAL A 558 -59.55 22.28 -6.60
N SER A 559 -58.63 23.09 -7.13
CA SER A 559 -58.97 24.48 -7.52
C SER A 559 -58.02 25.04 -8.58
N LYS A 560 -58.65 25.71 -9.55
CA LYS A 560 -58.08 26.29 -10.78
C LYS A 560 -57.75 27.78 -10.62
N LYS A 561 -56.97 28.28 -11.61
CA LYS A 561 -56.82 29.66 -12.15
C LYS A 561 -55.49 30.33 -11.77
N ASN A 562 -54.78 31.08 -12.63
CA ASN A 562 -54.89 31.43 -14.05
C ASN A 562 -53.57 32.10 -14.48
N THR A 563 -53.11 31.78 -15.71
CA THR A 563 -52.47 32.61 -16.77
C THR A 563 -51.50 33.80 -16.50
N HIS A 564 -50.38 33.73 -17.24
CA HIS A 564 -49.68 34.74 -18.07
C HIS A 564 -48.53 35.63 -17.54
N ALA A 565 -47.37 35.42 -18.21
CA ALA A 565 -46.38 36.36 -18.77
C ALA A 565 -45.60 37.33 -17.86
N ASP A 566 -44.26 37.25 -17.85
CA ASP A 566 -43.40 38.07 -18.74
C ASP A 566 -41.90 37.92 -18.45
N ASN A 567 -41.10 37.95 -19.51
CA ASN A 567 -39.64 38.09 -19.49
C ASN A 567 -39.22 39.51 -19.07
N LYS A 568 -38.17 39.65 -18.25
CA LYS A 568 -37.21 40.77 -18.39
C LYS A 568 -35.88 40.51 -17.70
N ILE A 569 -34.85 40.42 -18.54
CA ILE A 569 -33.43 40.55 -18.22
C ILE A 569 -33.16 41.97 -17.73
N LYS A 570 -32.40 42.11 -16.63
CA LYS A 570 -31.63 43.33 -16.32
C LYS A 570 -30.26 42.93 -15.79
N GLU A 571 -29.24 43.22 -16.59
CA GLU A 571 -27.86 43.36 -16.16
C GLU A 571 -27.72 44.60 -15.26
N ASN A 572 -26.89 44.49 -14.21
CA ASN A 572 -26.11 45.60 -13.68
C ASN A 572 -24.88 45.06 -12.93
N ASN A 573 -23.71 45.34 -13.51
CA ASN A 573 -22.38 45.09 -12.98
C ASN A 573 -22.03 46.08 -11.85
N THR A 574 -21.56 45.56 -10.71
CA THR A 574 -20.29 45.91 -10.00
C THR A 574 -20.20 45.04 -8.75
N ASN A 575 -19.39 43.97 -8.80
CA ASN A 575 -19.23 43.03 -7.68
C ASN A 575 -18.27 43.60 -6.62
N ASN A 576 -18.81 44.04 -5.48
CA ASN A 576 -18.00 44.53 -4.35
C ASN A 576 -17.52 43.34 -3.50
N PHE A 577 -16.45 42.66 -3.95
CA PHE A 577 -15.92 41.44 -3.30
C PHE A 577 -15.40 41.65 -1.87
N ASN A 578 -15.04 42.88 -1.50
CA ASN A 578 -14.60 43.20 -0.14
C ASN A 578 -15.66 42.80 0.90
N ASN A 579 -16.95 43.02 0.61
CA ASN A 579 -18.02 42.66 1.55
C ASN A 579 -18.27 41.14 1.61
N GLN A 580 -18.03 40.41 0.52
CA GLN A 580 -18.17 38.95 0.49
C GLN A 580 -17.01 38.24 1.20
N ILE A 581 -15.79 38.78 1.09
CA ILE A 581 -14.62 38.21 1.76
C ILE A 581 -14.63 38.55 3.26
N VAL A 582 -15.07 39.76 3.65
CA VAL A 582 -15.25 40.13 5.08
C VAL A 582 -16.35 39.30 5.76
N ALA A 583 -17.31 38.77 5.00
CA ALA A 583 -18.33 37.85 5.52
C ALA A 583 -17.82 36.42 5.77
N LEU A 584 -16.60 36.07 5.34
CA LEU A 584 -15.99 34.77 5.63
C LEU A 584 -15.40 34.75 7.04
N SER A 585 -15.65 33.66 7.78
CA SER A 585 -15.04 33.46 9.09
C SER A 585 -13.51 33.37 8.99
N LYS A 586 -12.78 33.78 10.03
CA LYS A 586 -11.30 33.68 10.11
C LYS A 586 -10.78 32.28 9.76
N GLU A 587 -11.51 31.24 10.17
CA GLU A 587 -11.19 29.84 9.90
C GLU A 587 -11.28 29.50 8.41
N LYS A 588 -12.31 30.00 7.70
CA LYS A 588 -12.46 29.83 6.25
C LYS A 588 -11.38 30.59 5.47
N LEU A 589 -11.02 31.79 5.93
CA LEU A 589 -9.91 32.56 5.35
C LEU A 589 -8.57 31.83 5.52
N SER A 590 -8.30 31.27 6.70
CA SER A 590 -7.11 30.45 6.96
C SER A 590 -7.08 29.19 6.08
N PHE A 591 -8.21 28.49 5.97
CA PHE A 591 -8.38 27.34 5.10
C PHE A 591 -8.12 27.69 3.63
N LEU A 592 -8.66 28.80 3.12
CA LEU A 592 -8.42 29.24 1.75
C LEU A 592 -6.94 29.63 1.50
N LYS A 593 -6.27 30.24 2.49
CA LYS A 593 -4.82 30.53 2.41
C LYS A 593 -3.99 29.24 2.37
N ASN A 594 -4.32 28.23 3.18
CA ASN A 594 -3.65 26.93 3.18
C ASN A 594 -3.94 26.14 1.90
N LEU A 595 -5.20 26.12 1.45
CA LEU A 595 -5.61 25.44 0.22
C LEU A 595 -4.89 26.01 -1.00
N ARG A 596 -4.67 27.32 -1.06
CA ARG A 596 -3.88 27.96 -2.13
C ARG A 596 -2.43 27.49 -2.14
N ARG A 597 -1.84 27.19 -0.97
CA ARG A 597 -0.45 26.72 -0.82
C ARG A 597 -0.33 25.22 -1.16
N GLU A 598 -1.28 24.42 -0.72
CA GLU A 598 -1.22 22.96 -0.79
C GLU A 598 -1.80 22.40 -2.11
N ALA A 599 -2.80 23.06 -2.69
CA ALA A 599 -3.44 22.64 -3.94
C ALA A 599 -3.90 23.86 -4.78
N PRO A 600 -2.98 24.58 -5.45
CA PRO A 600 -3.27 25.84 -6.14
C PRO A 600 -4.34 25.71 -7.23
N GLU A 601 -4.28 24.65 -8.03
CA GLU A 601 -5.21 24.40 -9.13
C GLU A 601 -6.64 24.14 -8.64
N TYR A 602 -6.76 23.39 -7.54
CA TYR A 602 -8.04 23.14 -6.88
C TYR A 602 -8.59 24.39 -6.20
N PHE A 603 -7.71 25.22 -5.61
CA PHE A 603 -8.08 26.51 -5.04
C PHE A 603 -8.76 27.42 -6.08
N TYR A 604 -8.14 27.62 -7.26
CA TYR A 604 -8.73 28.48 -8.29
C TYR A 604 -10.06 27.93 -8.81
N LYS A 605 -10.14 26.62 -9.05
CA LYS A 605 -11.38 25.96 -9.49
C LYS A 605 -12.49 26.03 -8.45
N LYS A 606 -12.14 25.96 -7.16
CA LYS A 606 -13.09 26.06 -6.06
C LYS A 606 -13.63 27.49 -5.92
N ILE A 607 -12.76 28.50 -5.97
CA ILE A 607 -13.16 29.92 -5.91
C ILE A 607 -14.03 30.30 -7.13
N GLU A 608 -13.69 29.81 -8.32
CA GLU A 608 -14.48 30.01 -9.53
C GLU A 608 -15.92 29.47 -9.39
N ASN A 609 -16.06 28.26 -8.83
CA ASN A 609 -17.36 27.63 -8.60
C ASN A 609 -18.15 28.23 -7.43
N GLU A 610 -17.47 28.60 -6.34
CA GLU A 610 -18.10 29.03 -5.09
C GLU A 610 -18.54 30.51 -5.15
N PHE A 611 -17.79 31.35 -5.86
CA PHE A 611 -18.11 32.77 -6.06
C PHE A 611 -18.61 33.08 -7.48
N ASN A 612 -18.80 32.05 -8.30
CA ASN A 612 -19.32 32.14 -9.67
C ASN A 612 -18.53 33.13 -10.55
N LEU A 613 -17.20 33.09 -10.44
CA LEU A 613 -16.29 34.04 -11.09
C LEU A 613 -15.91 33.58 -12.50
N SER A 614 -16.86 33.66 -13.43
CA SER A 614 -16.69 33.21 -14.82
C SER A 614 -15.80 34.11 -15.70
N ASN A 615 -15.29 35.23 -15.17
CA ASN A 615 -14.46 36.18 -15.90
C ASN A 615 -13.14 36.42 -15.16
N LEU A 616 -12.03 36.36 -15.91
CA LEU A 616 -10.67 36.58 -15.42
C LEU A 616 -10.51 37.91 -14.66
N ASN A 617 -11.17 38.98 -15.10
CA ASN A 617 -11.10 40.28 -14.41
C ASN A 617 -11.73 40.22 -13.00
N ASN A 618 -12.83 39.48 -12.83
CA ASN A 618 -13.46 39.30 -11.52
C ASN A 618 -12.60 38.43 -10.59
N LEU A 619 -11.88 37.45 -11.15
CA LEU A 619 -10.95 36.62 -10.41
C LEU A 619 -9.73 37.43 -9.95
N ILE A 620 -9.21 38.33 -10.80
CA ILE A 620 -8.14 39.27 -10.44
C ILE A 620 -8.60 40.20 -9.32
N ASP A 621 -9.79 40.80 -9.42
CA ASP A 621 -10.34 41.71 -8.40
C ASP A 621 -10.58 41.00 -7.05
N PHE A 622 -11.09 39.76 -7.09
CA PHE A 622 -11.21 38.91 -5.89
C PHE A 622 -9.85 38.63 -5.26
N MET A 623 -8.83 38.30 -6.07
CA MET A 623 -7.48 38.01 -5.58
C MET A 623 -6.79 39.24 -5.00
N VAL A 624 -7.00 40.42 -5.58
CA VAL A 624 -6.50 41.69 -5.04
C VAL A 624 -7.15 42.01 -3.69
N ALA A 625 -8.45 41.76 -3.54
CA ALA A 625 -9.16 41.93 -2.27
C ALA A 625 -8.71 40.89 -1.22
N PHE A 626 -8.55 39.63 -1.62
CA PHE A 626 -8.12 38.53 -0.76
C PHE A 626 -6.69 38.70 -0.24
N ASN A 627 -5.79 39.27 -1.05
CA ASN A 627 -4.39 39.52 -0.65
C ASN A 627 -4.21 40.73 0.27
N LYS A 628 -5.23 41.59 0.42
CA LYS A 628 -5.21 42.73 1.35
C LYS A 628 -5.60 42.33 2.79
N LEU A 629 -6.02 41.09 3.00
CA LEU A 629 -6.39 40.46 4.28
C LEU A 629 -5.38 39.37 4.64
#